data_AF-A0A7S3XVP2-F1
#
_entry.id   AF-A0A7S3XVP2-F1
#
_cell.length_a   1.000
_cell.length_b   1.000
_cell.length_c   1.000
_cell.angle_alpha   90.00
_cell.angle_beta   90.00
_cell.angle_gamma   90.00
#
_symmetry.space_group_name_H-M   'P 1'
#
loop_
_entity.id
_entity.type
_entity.pdbx_description
1 polymer ?
#
loop_
_entity_poly.entity_id
_entity_poly.type
_entity_poly.pdbx_seq_one_letter_code
_entity_poly.pdbx_strand_id
1 'polypeptide(L)'
;VLDLLGQGTFGQCFRCQDPLTKQMVGVKVIKNKPAFHNQAKTEIQVLLYLRERVDPDDRRHLVRLHDYFQFKGHICMVFELLSINLYELLRQNKFRGLPLPILQHFLQQMLESVAALEAAGVVHCDLKPENVLLAAPPKVPAWYLEERAKGVIPKGPPGRTKRAATAAASAAQGKGKAK
;
A
#
# COMPACT_ATOMS: atom_id res chain seq x y z
N VAL A 1 -13.39 -16.92 9.66
CA VAL A 1 -12.55 -16.86 8.44
C VAL A 1 -13.49 -16.64 7.27
N LEU A 2 -13.17 -15.72 6.37
CA LEU A 2 -14.02 -15.35 5.24
C LEU A 2 -13.39 -15.74 3.90
N ASP A 3 -12.20 -15.21 3.59
CA ASP A 3 -11.53 -15.42 2.31
C ASP A 3 -10.04 -15.74 2.50
N LEU A 4 -9.43 -16.46 1.55
CA LEU A 4 -7.97 -16.57 1.45
C LEU A 4 -7.43 -15.34 0.72
N LEU A 5 -6.51 -14.60 1.37
CA LEU A 5 -5.84 -13.44 0.79
C LEU A 5 -4.56 -13.83 0.04
N GLY A 6 -3.85 -14.84 0.53
CA GLY A 6 -2.62 -15.30 -0.10
C GLY A 6 -2.01 -16.51 0.60
N GLN A 7 -1.12 -17.20 -0.11
CA GLN A 7 -0.39 -18.36 0.39
C GLN A 7 1.06 -18.29 -0.07
N GLY A 8 1.99 -18.68 0.80
CA GLY A 8 3.40 -18.68 0.46
C GLY A 8 4.25 -19.60 1.34
N THR A 9 5.55 -19.34 1.32
CA THR A 9 6.56 -20.13 2.03
C THR A 9 6.30 -20.17 3.54
N PHE A 10 5.93 -19.03 4.13
CA PHE A 10 5.77 -18.87 5.58
C PHE A 10 4.44 -19.39 6.13
N GLY A 11 3.40 -19.44 5.29
CA GLY A 11 2.04 -19.72 5.75
C GLY A 11 0.96 -19.25 4.80
N GLN A 12 -0.21 -18.96 5.37
CA GLN A 12 -1.39 -18.50 4.66
C GLN A 12 -1.94 -17.24 5.33
N CYS A 13 -2.43 -16.30 4.52
CA CYS A 13 -3.06 -15.08 4.99
C CYS A 13 -4.55 -15.13 4.65
N PHE A 14 -5.40 -14.79 5.61
CA PHE A 14 -6.85 -14.86 5.49
C PHE A 14 -7.49 -13.52 5.81
N ARG A 15 -8.59 -13.23 5.13
CA ARG A 15 -9.52 -12.20 5.53
C ARG A 15 -10.43 -12.77 6.61
N CYS A 16 -10.48 -12.10 7.75
CA CYS A 16 -11.29 -12.49 8.89
C CYS A 16 -12.13 -11.32 9.36
N GLN A 17 -13.20 -11.65 10.10
CA GLN A 17 -13.96 -10.68 10.86
C GLN A 17 -13.79 -11.02 12.33
N ASP A 18 -13.41 -10.03 13.13
CA ASP A 18 -13.42 -10.14 14.58
C ASP A 18 -14.88 -10.31 15.04
N PRO A 19 -15.21 -11.42 15.74
CA PRO A 19 -16.58 -11.69 16.16
C PRO A 19 -17.12 -10.67 17.17
N LEU A 20 -16.24 -10.03 17.97
CA LEU A 20 -16.59 -9.07 19.00
C LEU A 20 -16.75 -7.67 18.42
N THR A 21 -15.72 -7.16 17.75
CA THR A 21 -15.70 -5.78 17.23
C THR A 21 -16.38 -5.63 15.87
N LYS A 22 -16.65 -6.75 15.19
CA LYS A 22 -17.09 -6.82 13.78
C LYS A 22 -16.11 -6.22 12.78
N GLN A 23 -14.91 -5.83 13.21
CA GLN A 23 -13.87 -5.27 12.36
C GLN A 23 -13.30 -6.32 11.42
N MET A 24 -13.01 -5.90 10.19
CA MET A 24 -12.33 -6.73 9.20
C MET A 24 -10.81 -6.67 9.41
N VAL A 25 -10.16 -7.83 9.43
CA VAL A 25 -8.73 -7.97 9.71
C VAL A 25 -8.06 -8.96 8.76
N GLY A 26 -6.75 -8.81 8.56
CA GLY A 26 -5.91 -9.79 7.91
C GLY A 26 -5.26 -10.71 8.95
N VAL A 27 -5.35 -12.02 8.80
CA VAL A 27 -4.73 -12.99 9.72
C VAL A 27 -3.71 -13.85 8.98
N LYS A 28 -2.43 -13.71 9.34
CA LYS A 28 -1.34 -14.56 8.85
C LYS A 28 -1.14 -15.73 9.79
N VAL A 29 -1.39 -16.94 9.30
CA VAL A 29 -1.21 -18.21 10.02
C VAL A 29 0.12 -18.81 9.60
N ILE A 30 1.06 -18.88 10.53
CA ILE A 30 2.42 -19.37 10.31
C ILE A 30 2.41 -20.91 10.30
N LYS A 31 3.19 -21.52 9.40
CA LYS A 31 3.36 -22.99 9.41
C LYS A 31 3.95 -23.46 10.74
N ASN A 32 3.42 -24.55 11.28
CA ASN A 32 3.90 -25.17 12.51
C ASN A 32 5.23 -25.91 12.27
N LYS A 33 6.32 -25.15 12.11
CA LYS A 33 7.70 -25.63 12.07
C LYS A 33 8.59 -24.69 12.89
N PRO A 34 9.58 -25.22 13.64
CA PRO A 34 10.42 -24.42 14.52
C PRO A 34 11.10 -23.20 13.85
N ALA A 35 11.63 -23.38 12.64
CA ALA A 35 12.30 -22.29 11.91
C ALA A 35 11.33 -21.12 11.60
N PHE A 36 10.12 -21.42 11.14
CA PHE A 36 9.11 -20.39 10.87
C PHE A 36 8.57 -19.74 12.14
N HIS A 37 8.48 -20.48 13.24
CA HIS A 37 8.11 -19.91 14.54
C HIS A 37 9.15 -18.91 15.05
N ASN A 38 10.44 -19.25 14.96
CA ASN A 38 11.50 -18.35 15.39
C ASN A 38 11.50 -17.06 14.55
N GLN A 39 11.37 -17.19 13.23
CA GLN A 39 11.25 -16.04 12.33
C GLN A 39 10.02 -15.19 12.65
N ALA A 40 8.86 -15.81 12.88
CA ALA A 40 7.63 -15.09 13.23
C ALA A 40 7.75 -14.35 14.57
N LYS A 41 8.45 -14.91 15.56
CA LYS A 41 8.72 -14.21 16.84
C LYS A 41 9.56 -12.96 16.61
N THR A 42 10.61 -13.04 15.79
CA THR A 42 11.40 -11.87 15.41
C THR A 42 10.55 -10.83 14.68
N GLU A 43 9.72 -11.27 13.72
CA GLU A 43 8.79 -10.39 12.98
C GLU A 43 7.83 -9.66 13.92
N ILE A 44 7.21 -10.37 14.87
CA ILE A 44 6.33 -9.79 15.90
C ILE A 44 7.08 -8.74 16.73
N GLN A 45 8.28 -9.05 17.22
CA GLN A 45 9.07 -8.13 18.04
C GLN A 45 9.41 -6.84 17.28
N VAL A 46 9.82 -6.96 16.01
CA VAL A 46 10.12 -5.81 15.15
C VAL A 46 8.85 -4.99 14.91
N LEU A 47 7.73 -5.62 14.56
CA LEU A 47 6.47 -4.92 14.29
C LEU A 47 5.93 -4.18 15.52
N LEU A 48 6.01 -4.78 16.72
CA LEU A 48 5.62 -4.11 17.96
C LEU A 48 6.53 -2.91 18.25
N TYR A 49 7.85 -3.08 18.12
CA TYR A 49 8.81 -1.99 18.30
C TYR A 49 8.53 -0.84 17.32
N LEU A 50 8.34 -1.13 16.04
CA LEU A 50 8.03 -0.12 15.02
C LEU A 50 6.72 0.61 15.35
N ARG A 51 5.66 -0.12 15.71
CA ARG A 51 4.35 0.43 16.06
C ARG A 51 4.41 1.33 17.29
N GLU A 52 5.14 0.94 18.33
CA GLU A 52 5.12 1.63 19.64
C GLU A 52 6.16 2.76 19.76
N ARG A 53 7.32 2.60 19.10
CA ARG A 53 8.47 3.49 19.31
C ARG A 53 8.83 4.33 18.10
N VAL A 54 8.57 3.85 16.89
CA VAL A 54 9.05 4.50 15.65
C VAL A 54 7.93 5.24 14.94
N ASP A 55 6.74 4.63 14.86
CA ASP A 55 5.58 5.20 14.18
C ASP A 55 4.29 5.05 15.01
N PRO A 56 4.19 5.68 16.19
CA PRO A 56 2.99 5.59 17.03
C PRO A 56 1.75 6.26 16.40
N ASP A 57 1.95 7.24 15.53
CA ASP A 57 0.87 8.07 14.94
C ASP A 57 0.38 7.60 13.56
N ASP A 58 0.91 6.49 13.05
CA ASP A 58 0.55 5.93 11.74
C ASP A 58 0.79 6.83 10.54
N ARG A 59 2.04 7.28 10.41
CA ARG A 59 2.48 8.24 9.39
C ARG A 59 3.68 7.76 8.57
N ARG A 60 4.19 6.55 8.79
CA ARG A 60 5.37 6.01 8.08
C ARG A 60 5.05 4.87 7.13
N HIS A 61 3.76 4.61 6.87
CA HIS A 61 3.27 3.59 5.93
C HIS A 61 3.79 2.17 6.26
N LEU A 62 3.92 1.86 7.56
CA LEU A 62 4.30 0.54 8.04
C LEU A 62 3.04 -0.25 8.44
N VAL A 63 2.97 -1.51 8.03
CA VAL A 63 1.81 -2.37 8.33
C VAL A 63 1.61 -2.54 9.84
N ARG A 64 0.35 -2.43 10.27
CA ARG A 64 -0.03 -2.55 11.68
C ARG A 64 -0.31 -3.99 12.08
N LEU A 65 0.53 -4.51 12.96
CA LEU A 65 0.21 -5.67 13.78
C LEU A 65 -0.72 -5.23 14.92
N HIS A 66 -1.97 -5.67 14.88
CA HIS A 66 -2.96 -5.42 15.94
C HIS A 66 -2.75 -6.34 17.15
N ASP A 67 -2.57 -7.63 16.89
CA ASP A 67 -2.44 -8.67 17.92
C ASP A 67 -1.72 -9.91 17.38
N TYR A 68 -1.33 -10.84 18.26
CA TYR A 68 -0.83 -12.16 17.89
C TYR A 68 -1.15 -13.21 18.96
N PHE A 69 -1.40 -14.45 18.54
CA PHE A 69 -1.74 -15.55 19.44
C PHE A 69 -1.28 -16.89 18.89
N GLN A 70 -1.35 -17.94 19.71
CA GLN A 70 -1.14 -19.32 19.26
C GLN A 70 -2.46 -20.07 19.19
N PHE A 71 -2.68 -20.80 18.09
CA PHE A 71 -3.85 -21.64 17.90
C PHE A 71 -3.45 -22.98 17.27
N LYS A 72 -3.74 -24.09 17.96
CA LYS A 72 -3.42 -25.46 17.50
C LYS A 72 -1.96 -25.62 17.03
N GLY A 73 -1.03 -25.01 17.76
CA GLY A 73 0.41 -25.06 17.44
C GLY A 73 0.85 -24.13 16.30
N HIS A 74 -0.01 -23.27 15.77
CA HIS A 74 0.34 -22.23 14.80
C HIS A 74 0.41 -20.87 15.48
N ILE A 75 1.42 -20.06 15.13
CA ILE A 75 1.41 -18.63 15.45
C ILE A 75 0.48 -17.93 14.46
N CYS A 76 -0.46 -17.15 14.97
CA CYS A 76 -1.40 -16.33 14.21
C CYS A 76 -1.10 -14.86 14.49
N MET A 77 -0.86 -14.08 13.44
CA MET A 77 -0.61 -12.64 13.52
C MET A 77 -1.80 -11.90 12.92
N VAL A 78 -2.39 -10.97 13.66
CA VAL A 78 -3.56 -10.17 13.28
C VAL A 78 -3.10 -8.80 12.83
N PHE A 79 -3.38 -8.46 11.59
CA PHE A 79 -3.03 -7.20 10.98
C PHE A 79 -4.27 -6.40 10.61
N GLU A 80 -4.08 -5.10 10.37
CA GLU A 80 -5.04 -4.32 9.61
C GLU A 80 -5.33 -4.98 8.25
N LEU A 81 -6.57 -4.84 7.76
CA LEU A 81 -6.93 -5.37 6.45
C LEU A 81 -6.58 -4.35 5.35
N LEU A 82 -5.58 -4.67 4.55
CA LEU A 82 -5.18 -3.91 3.36
C LEU A 82 -5.76 -4.51 2.07
N SER A 83 -5.62 -3.78 0.98
CA SER A 83 -6.05 -4.19 -0.38
C SER A 83 -4.92 -4.94 -1.10
N ILE A 84 -5.04 -5.06 -2.42
CA ILE A 84 -4.05 -5.73 -3.29
C ILE A 84 -2.65 -5.13 -3.14
N ASN A 85 -1.64 -5.96 -3.39
CA ASN A 85 -0.25 -5.52 -3.49
C ASN A 85 0.07 -4.90 -4.86
N LEU A 86 1.24 -4.25 -4.97
CA LEU A 86 1.67 -3.59 -6.21
C LEU A 86 1.88 -4.57 -7.36
N TYR A 87 2.26 -5.82 -7.08
CA TYR A 87 2.37 -6.86 -8.11
C TYR A 87 1.01 -7.15 -8.76
N GLU A 88 -0.02 -7.39 -7.95
CA GLU A 88 -1.38 -7.63 -8.44
C GLU A 88 -1.95 -6.38 -9.14
N LEU A 89 -1.63 -5.17 -8.67
CA LEU A 89 -1.98 -3.93 -9.37
C LEU A 89 -1.39 -3.89 -10.79
N LEU A 90 -0.10 -4.22 -10.93
CA LEU A 90 0.57 -4.29 -12.23
C LEU A 90 -0.04 -5.37 -13.13
N ARG A 91 -0.34 -6.54 -12.55
CA ARG A 91 -0.97 -7.66 -13.25
C ARG A 91 -2.37 -7.29 -13.75
N GLN A 92 -3.20 -6.64 -12.94
CA GLN A 92 -4.52 -6.15 -13.34
C GLN A 92 -4.44 -5.12 -14.48
N ASN A 93 -3.38 -4.30 -14.49
CA ASN A 93 -3.08 -3.38 -15.58
C ASN A 93 -2.32 -4.03 -16.76
N LYS A 94 -2.26 -5.37 -16.81
CA LYS A 94 -1.59 -6.14 -17.87
C LYS A 94 -0.13 -5.70 -18.09
N PHE A 95 0.56 -5.34 -17.01
CA PHE A 95 1.96 -4.89 -17.00
C PHE A 95 2.27 -3.71 -17.94
N ARG A 96 1.29 -2.87 -18.28
CA ARG A 96 1.48 -1.68 -19.13
C ARG A 96 2.19 -0.51 -18.42
N GLY A 97 2.68 -0.72 -17.20
CA GLY A 97 3.25 0.34 -16.36
C GLY A 97 2.21 1.30 -15.77
N LEU A 98 2.64 2.11 -14.80
CA LEU A 98 1.81 3.10 -14.13
C LEU A 98 2.15 4.51 -14.61
N PRO A 99 1.18 5.45 -14.64
CA PRO A 99 1.48 6.86 -14.86
C PRO A 99 2.54 7.38 -13.90
N LEU A 100 3.48 8.18 -14.41
CA LEU A 100 4.60 8.71 -13.61
C LEU A 100 4.17 9.42 -12.31
N PRO A 101 3.09 10.23 -12.27
CA PRO A 101 2.64 10.84 -11.02
C PRO A 101 2.23 9.82 -9.95
N ILE A 102 1.62 8.69 -10.35
CA ILE A 102 1.25 7.60 -9.43
C ILE A 102 2.51 6.90 -8.92
N LEU A 103 3.47 6.64 -9.82
CA LEU A 103 4.74 6.03 -9.45
C LEU A 103 5.52 6.91 -8.46
N GLN A 104 5.60 8.22 -8.69
CA GLN A 104 6.23 9.17 -7.78
C GLN A 104 5.56 9.16 -6.40
N HIS A 105 4.23 9.09 -6.36
CA HIS A 105 3.50 9.01 -5.10
C HIS A 105 3.80 7.72 -4.32
N PHE A 106 3.85 6.56 -4.99
CA PHE A 106 4.24 5.30 -4.34
C PHE A 106 5.68 5.33 -3.86
N LEU A 107 6.61 5.83 -4.68
CA LEU A 107 8.02 5.93 -4.31
C LEU A 107 8.22 6.85 -3.10
N GLN A 108 7.51 7.97 -3.03
CA GLN A 108 7.57 8.86 -1.87
C GLN A 108 7.17 8.12 -0.59
N GLN A 109 6.02 7.44 -0.57
CA GLN A 109 5.57 6.69 0.61
C GLN A 109 6.54 5.56 0.98
N MET A 110 7.04 4.81 0.00
CA MET A 110 8.02 3.75 0.23
C MET A 110 9.33 4.29 0.82
N LEU A 111 9.80 5.45 0.34
CA LEU A 111 11.00 6.10 0.87
C LEU A 111 10.77 6.59 2.30
N GLU A 112 9.59 7.11 2.64
CA GLU A 112 9.23 7.48 4.01
C GLU A 112 9.25 6.26 4.95
N SER A 113 8.76 5.10 4.50
CA SER A 113 8.86 3.84 5.27
C SER A 113 10.31 3.38 5.45
N VAL A 114 11.11 3.39 4.38
CA VAL A 114 12.51 2.96 4.42
C VAL A 114 13.34 3.88 5.32
N ALA A 115 13.11 5.20 5.26
CA ALA A 115 13.76 6.15 6.16
C ALA A 115 13.40 5.89 7.64
N ALA A 116 12.14 5.54 7.92
CA ALA A 116 11.73 5.17 9.28
C ALA A 116 12.40 3.89 9.77
N LEU A 117 12.55 2.88 8.90
CA LEU A 117 13.26 1.63 9.21
C LEU A 117 14.75 1.87 9.44
N GLU A 118 15.38 2.70 8.62
CA GLU A 118 16.80 3.06 8.74
C GLU A 118 17.08 3.79 10.06
N ALA A 119 16.29 4.81 10.39
CA ALA A 119 16.40 5.52 11.66
C ALA A 119 16.21 4.60 12.89
N ALA A 120 15.46 3.50 12.71
CA ALA A 120 15.22 2.50 13.73
C ALA A 120 16.28 1.38 13.79
N GLY A 121 17.26 1.38 12.87
CA GLY A 121 18.26 0.31 12.75
C GLY A 121 17.70 -1.02 12.23
N VAL A 122 16.59 -0.99 11.50
CA VAL A 122 15.88 -2.17 11.00
C VAL A 122 16.08 -2.31 9.49
N VAL A 123 16.45 -3.50 9.03
CA VAL A 123 16.52 -3.83 7.60
C VAL A 123 15.36 -4.78 7.25
N HIS A 124 14.54 -4.43 6.26
CA HIS A 124 13.39 -5.27 5.86
C HIS A 124 13.82 -6.61 5.22
N CYS A 125 14.92 -6.63 4.46
CA CYS A 125 15.49 -7.82 3.78
C CYS A 125 14.64 -8.49 2.68
N ASP A 126 13.42 -8.01 2.38
CA ASP A 126 12.53 -8.61 1.38
C ASP A 126 11.60 -7.55 0.75
N LEU A 127 12.13 -6.37 0.45
CA LEU A 127 11.32 -5.31 -0.17
C LEU A 127 11.08 -5.64 -1.65
N LYS A 128 9.83 -5.93 -1.99
CA LYS A 128 9.37 -6.30 -3.34
C LYS A 128 7.90 -5.89 -3.55
N PRO A 129 7.40 -5.82 -4.79
CA PRO A 129 6.03 -5.37 -5.08
C PRO A 129 4.93 -6.16 -4.35
N GLU A 130 5.16 -7.42 -4.03
CA GLU A 130 4.23 -8.28 -3.29
C GLU A 130 4.07 -7.89 -1.82
N ASN A 131 5.08 -7.22 -1.25
CA ASN A 131 5.12 -6.77 0.15
C ASN A 131 4.76 -5.29 0.31
N VAL A 132 4.33 -4.61 -0.76
CA VAL A 132 3.80 -3.24 -0.72
C VAL A 132 2.30 -3.30 -1.05
N LEU A 133 1.46 -3.03 -0.06
CA LEU A 133 0.00 -3.16 -0.16
C LEU A 133 -0.66 -1.79 -0.20
N LEU A 134 -1.78 -1.69 -0.93
CA LEU A 134 -2.59 -0.48 -0.96
C LEU A 134 -3.52 -0.42 0.26
N ALA A 135 -3.60 0.74 0.93
CA ALA A 135 -4.52 0.96 2.06
C ALA A 135 -6.01 0.82 1.68
N ALA A 136 -6.34 1.09 0.43
CA ALA A 136 -7.69 0.95 -0.10
C ALA A 136 -7.65 0.47 -1.55
N PRO A 137 -8.73 -0.12 -2.07
CA PRO A 137 -8.86 -0.37 -3.50
C PRO A 137 -8.60 0.91 -4.30
N PRO A 138 -7.84 0.84 -5.41
CA PRO A 138 -7.57 2.01 -6.22
C PRO A 138 -8.90 2.62 -6.68
N LYS A 139 -9.13 3.88 -6.32
CA LYS A 139 -10.28 4.64 -6.81
C LYS A 139 -10.02 5.00 -8.27
N VAL A 140 -10.46 4.14 -9.17
CA VAL A 140 -10.39 4.43 -10.61
C VAL A 140 -11.60 5.29 -10.97
N PRO A 141 -11.42 6.52 -11.46
CA PRO A 141 -12.54 7.33 -11.91
C PRO A 141 -13.29 6.62 -13.04
N ALA A 142 -14.62 6.69 -13.05
CA ALA A 142 -15.46 6.04 -14.06
C ALA A 142 -15.02 6.38 -15.50
N TRP A 143 -14.71 7.65 -15.77
CA TRP A 143 -14.24 8.11 -17.08
C TRP A 143 -12.95 7.42 -17.55
N TYR A 144 -12.04 7.05 -16.63
CA TYR A 144 -10.79 6.37 -16.99
C TYR A 144 -11.07 4.94 -17.45
N LEU A 145 -12.03 4.26 -16.80
CA LEU A 145 -12.48 2.93 -17.20
C LEU A 145 -13.16 2.96 -18.56
N GLU A 146 -14.00 3.97 -18.83
CA GLU A 146 -14.67 4.15 -20.11
C GLU A 146 -13.69 4.38 -21.26
N GLU A 147 -12.67 5.20 -21.08
CA GLU A 147 -11.64 5.42 -22.11
C GLU A 147 -10.77 4.18 -22.34
N ARG A 148 -10.40 3.46 -21.27
CA ARG A 148 -9.70 2.17 -21.36
C ARG A 148 -10.54 1.11 -22.08
N ALA A 149 -11.86 1.08 -21.86
CA ALA A 149 -12.78 0.17 -22.55
C ALA A 149 -12.85 0.44 -24.06
N LYS A 150 -12.61 1.71 -24.47
CA LYS A 150 -12.49 2.11 -25.88
C LYS A 150 -11.10 1.82 -26.48
N GLY A 151 -10.20 1.17 -25.74
CA GLY A 151 -8.83 0.90 -26.17
C GLY A 151 -7.91 2.12 -26.16
N VAL A 152 -8.37 3.26 -25.63
CA VAL A 152 -7.61 4.50 -25.56
C VAL A 152 -6.77 4.50 -24.30
N ILE A 153 -5.52 4.98 -24.40
CA ILE A 153 -4.69 5.26 -23.23
C ILE A 153 -5.05 6.67 -22.73
N PRO A 154 -5.71 6.80 -21.57
CA PRO A 154 -6.21 8.09 -21.11
C PRO A 154 -5.06 9.05 -20.82
N LYS A 155 -5.05 10.22 -21.47
CA LYS A 155 -4.04 11.28 -21.22
C LYS A 155 -4.45 12.27 -20.13
N GLY A 156 -5.64 12.10 -19.55
CA GLY A 156 -6.20 12.94 -18.50
C GLY A 156 -7.73 12.95 -18.54
N PRO A 157 -8.40 13.57 -17.55
CA PRO A 157 -9.86 13.62 -17.51
C PRO A 157 -10.43 14.33 -18.76
N PRO A 158 -11.56 13.85 -19.30
CA PRO A 158 -12.24 14.52 -20.41
C PRO A 158 -12.59 15.96 -20.01
N GLY A 159 -12.21 16.92 -20.86
CA GLY A 159 -12.49 18.36 -20.65
C GLY A 159 -11.36 19.19 -20.00
N ARG A 160 -10.20 18.60 -19.66
CA ARG A 160 -9.05 19.37 -19.13
C ARG A 160 -8.15 20.00 -20.20
N THR A 161 -8.38 19.69 -21.48
CA THR A 161 -7.68 20.32 -22.60
C THR A 161 -8.27 21.71 -22.89
N LYS A 162 -7.46 22.75 -22.63
CA LYS A 162 -7.67 24.20 -22.94
C LYS A 162 -8.35 25.10 -21.90
N ARG A 163 -7.96 25.04 -20.62
CA ARG A 163 -8.14 26.22 -19.72
C ARG A 163 -6.89 26.71 -18.98
N ALA A 164 -5.79 25.95 -18.98
CA ALA A 164 -4.54 26.40 -18.34
C ALA A 164 -3.62 27.24 -19.24
N ALA A 165 -3.76 27.17 -20.56
CA ALA A 165 -2.89 27.92 -21.49
C ALA A 165 -3.34 29.38 -21.73
N THR A 166 -4.60 29.73 -21.42
CA THR A 166 -5.13 31.08 -21.65
C THR A 166 -5.02 32.00 -20.44
N ALA A 167 -4.75 31.49 -19.23
CA ALA A 167 -4.58 32.33 -18.04
C ALA A 167 -3.15 32.90 -17.90
N ALA A 168 -2.14 32.29 -18.53
CA ALA A 168 -0.76 32.78 -18.50
C ALA A 168 -0.48 33.88 -19.54
N ALA A 169 -1.28 33.96 -20.61
CA ALA A 169 -1.11 34.97 -21.66
C ALA A 169 -1.70 36.35 -21.30
N SER A 170 -2.74 36.40 -20.45
CA SER A 170 -3.37 37.67 -20.04
C SER A 170 -2.60 38.43 -18.95
N ALA A 171 -1.62 37.81 -18.30
CA ALA A 171 -0.80 38.47 -17.26
C ALA A 171 0.45 39.17 -17.82
N ALA A 172 0.85 38.88 -19.07
CA ALA A 172 2.07 39.42 -19.67
C ALA A 172 1.88 40.73 -20.47
N GLN A 173 0.63 41.14 -20.76
CA GLN A 173 0.34 42.36 -21.54
C GLN A 173 0.03 43.61 -20.68
N GLY A 174 0.13 43.52 -19.34
CA GLY A 174 -0.22 44.64 -18.44
C GLY A 174 0.94 45.53 -17.98
N LYS A 175 2.20 45.29 -18.36
CA LYS A 175 3.34 46.12 -17.94
C LYS A 175 3.93 46.90 -19.10
N GLY A 176 3.18 47.92 -19.53
CA GLY A 176 3.67 48.99 -20.37
C GLY A 176 3.06 50.32 -19.91
N LYS A 177 3.95 51.27 -19.56
CA LYS A 177 3.72 52.71 -19.29
C LYS A 177 3.32 53.10 -17.85
N ALA A 178 4.29 53.59 -17.09
CA ALA A 178 4.16 54.85 -16.36
C ALA A 178 5.55 55.37 -15.95
N LYS A 179 5.91 56.52 -16.57
CA LYS A 179 6.92 57.54 -16.24
C LYS A 179 8.37 57.12 -15.98
#